data_AF-A0A397YWB4-F1
#
_entry.id   AF-A0A397YWB4-F1
#
_cell.length_a   1.000
_cell.length_b   1.000
_cell.length_c   1.000
_cell.angle_alpha   90.00
_cell.angle_beta   90.00
_cell.angle_gamma   90.00
#
_symmetry.space_group_name_H-M   'P 1'
#
loop_
_entity.id
_entity.type
_entity.pdbx_description
1 polymer ?
#
loop_
_entity_poly.entity_id
_entity_poly.type
_entity_poly.pdbx_seq_one_letter_code
_entity_poly.pdbx_strand_id
1 'polypeptide(L)'
;MDAAEQNHLLPKKKKSETEDDKRRKRIVAGSLLKAVVRPGGGDSSPKDADQIIYHCTVRTLDGVVVESTRSECGGRGLPIRDVLGKSKMILGLLEGIPTMHKGEISMFKMKPEMHYAEKDCPVSAPGNFPKDDELHFEIELLDFAKAKIASDDLGVIKKILNEGEGWESPREPYEVKAWISAKSGDGQVILAPKEEPYFFTFGTSEVPKGLEIGIGTMARKEKAVIYVRKQYLTESPLMHIAQDLEEVHFEVELVHFIQVRDMLGDGRLIKRRIRDGRGEFPMDCPLQDSRLSIHYRGMLLNEDKTVFYDSRIENGDQPLEFSSGEGLVPEGFEMCTRLMLPGEIALVTCPPDYAYDKFPRPPGVPKGAHVQWEIELLGFETPRDWTGLDFQSIMNEAENIRSTGNRLFKEGKFELAKAKYEKVLREFNHVNPQDDDEGKVFGDARNMLHLNVAACLLKLGEWRKSLETCNKVLEAKPGHAKGLYRRGMAYMAGGEYKDARNDFNMMIKVDKSSEADATAALLKLKQKEQEAESKARKQFKGLFDKKPGEITEVGSEIREETRTIEEVDETKDNDGDDEETQEEENTATVSTERKRKWSEKAWPILKNVMVQIGIQLCVALLGVYIFQFVSARFT
;
A
#
# COMPACT_ATOMS: atom_id res chain seq x y z
N MET A 1 3.08 61.52 7.30
CA MET A 1 2.87 60.96 5.95
C MET A 1 2.64 59.48 6.14
N ASP A 2 1.41 59.08 5.92
CA ASP A 2 0.88 57.73 6.06
C ASP A 2 1.58 56.75 5.11
N ALA A 3 1.74 55.52 5.58
CA ALA A 3 1.76 54.34 4.73
C ALA A 3 1.08 53.21 5.50
N ALA A 4 -0.20 52.99 5.17
CA ALA A 4 -1.05 51.96 5.71
C ALA A 4 -0.62 50.57 5.20
N GLU A 5 -0.49 49.62 6.12
CA GLU A 5 -0.42 48.19 5.82
C GLU A 5 -1.77 47.70 5.29
N GLN A 6 -1.83 47.36 4.00
CA GLN A 6 -2.94 46.62 3.43
C GLN A 6 -2.81 45.14 3.81
N ASN A 7 -3.45 44.75 4.92
CA ASN A 7 -3.80 43.36 5.15
C ASN A 7 -4.87 42.94 4.15
N HIS A 8 -4.48 42.19 3.12
CA HIS A 8 -5.39 41.46 2.25
C HIS A 8 -6.11 40.37 3.06
N LEU A 9 -7.26 40.72 3.64
CA LEU A 9 -8.25 39.77 4.12
C LEU A 9 -8.80 38.98 2.92
N LEU A 10 -8.30 37.76 2.74
CA LEU A 10 -8.94 36.78 1.85
C LEU A 10 -10.42 36.61 2.26
N PRO A 11 -11.36 36.63 1.32
CA PRO A 11 -12.78 36.47 1.65
C PRO A 11 -13.01 35.06 2.20
N LYS A 12 -13.47 34.97 3.46
CA LYS A 12 -13.99 33.72 4.04
C LYS A 12 -15.08 33.18 3.11
N LYS A 13 -14.82 32.04 2.44
CA LYS A 13 -15.84 31.28 1.71
C LYS A 13 -17.05 31.12 2.64
N LYS A 14 -18.21 31.68 2.27
CA LYS A 14 -19.48 31.41 2.95
C LYS A 14 -19.71 29.90 2.91
N LYS A 15 -19.69 29.26 4.08
CA LYS A 15 -20.06 27.86 4.26
C LYS A 15 -21.48 27.70 3.70
N SER A 16 -21.71 26.73 2.81
CA SER A 16 -23.05 26.41 2.30
C SER A 16 -23.97 26.08 3.48
N GLU A 17 -25.20 26.57 3.45
CA GLU A 17 -26.20 26.34 4.50
C GLU A 17 -26.49 24.83 4.64
N THR A 18 -26.43 24.31 5.87
CA THR A 18 -26.69 22.89 6.16
C THR A 18 -28.19 22.60 6.23
N GLU A 19 -28.60 21.32 6.13
CA GLU A 19 -30.01 20.95 6.32
C GLU A 19 -30.52 21.31 7.72
N ASP A 20 -29.68 21.17 8.76
CA ASP A 20 -30.02 21.58 10.11
C ASP A 20 -30.21 23.10 10.23
N ASP A 21 -29.45 23.91 9.48
CA ASP A 21 -29.66 25.37 9.42
C ASP A 21 -31.02 25.73 8.82
N LYS A 22 -31.46 24.99 7.79
CA LYS A 22 -32.80 25.16 7.20
C LYS A 22 -33.90 24.75 8.19
N ARG A 23 -33.69 23.67 8.95
CA ARG A 23 -34.61 23.21 9.99
C ARG A 23 -34.76 24.25 11.10
N ARG A 24 -33.65 24.85 11.56
CA ARG A 24 -33.63 25.92 12.57
C ARG A 24 -34.44 27.16 12.18
N LYS A 25 -34.47 27.52 10.89
CA LYS A 25 -35.25 28.68 10.40
C LYS A 25 -36.76 28.55 10.59
N ARG A 26 -37.28 27.33 10.83
CA ARG A 26 -38.71 27.06 11.01
C ARG A 26 -39.14 27.01 12.47
N ILE A 27 -38.23 27.22 13.40
CA ILE A 27 -38.54 27.27 14.83
C ILE A 27 -39.41 28.50 15.11
N VAL A 28 -40.54 28.27 15.79
CA VAL A 28 -41.47 29.33 16.20
C VAL A 28 -41.25 29.63 17.68
N ALA A 29 -41.29 30.91 18.06
CA ALA A 29 -41.16 31.29 19.47
C ALA A 29 -42.18 30.55 20.35
N GLY A 30 -41.69 29.94 21.44
CA GLY A 30 -42.50 29.15 22.36
C GLY A 30 -42.81 27.72 21.93
N SER A 31 -42.26 27.22 20.81
CA SER A 31 -42.39 25.80 20.43
C SER A 31 -41.47 24.86 21.22
N LEU A 32 -40.38 25.39 21.78
CA LEU A 32 -39.44 24.70 22.67
C LEU A 32 -39.24 25.56 23.93
N LEU A 33 -39.60 25.01 25.09
CA LEU A 33 -39.38 25.65 26.39
C LEU A 33 -38.51 24.73 27.24
N LYS A 34 -37.49 25.29 27.89
CA LYS A 34 -36.59 24.57 28.79
C LYS A 34 -36.85 25.02 30.23
N ALA A 35 -36.94 24.07 31.15
CA ALA A 35 -36.87 24.28 32.59
C ALA A 35 -35.75 23.43 33.18
N VAL A 36 -34.78 24.06 33.84
CA VAL A 36 -33.71 23.34 34.55
C VAL A 36 -34.30 22.76 35.83
N VAL A 37 -34.35 21.43 35.91
CA VAL A 37 -34.84 20.67 37.07
C VAL A 37 -33.73 20.55 38.11
N ARG A 38 -32.51 20.22 37.64
CA ARG A 38 -31.30 20.16 38.46
C ARG A 38 -30.14 20.75 37.67
N PRO A 39 -29.42 21.76 38.22
CA PRO A 39 -28.27 22.33 37.54
C PRO A 39 -27.15 21.29 37.40
N GLY A 40 -26.41 21.37 36.28
CA GLY A 40 -25.17 20.63 36.08
C GLY A 40 -23.97 21.33 36.72
N GLY A 41 -22.78 20.74 36.55
CA GLY A 41 -21.51 21.32 36.96
C GLY A 41 -20.69 21.84 35.78
N GLY A 42 -19.85 22.85 36.05
CA GLY A 42 -18.96 23.49 35.07
C GLY A 42 -19.65 24.55 34.22
N ASP A 43 -18.85 25.30 33.46
CA ASP A 43 -19.30 26.43 32.61
C ASP A 43 -19.30 26.09 31.11
N SER A 44 -18.98 24.85 30.74
CA SER A 44 -18.99 24.38 29.36
C SER A 44 -20.31 23.69 29.02
N SER A 45 -20.75 23.91 27.79
CA SER A 45 -21.85 23.17 27.18
C SER A 45 -21.37 22.39 25.94
N PRO A 46 -22.11 21.36 25.50
CA PRO A 46 -21.79 20.60 24.30
C PRO A 46 -21.71 21.48 23.04
N LYS A 47 -20.75 21.19 22.17
CA LYS A 47 -20.55 21.88 20.88
C LYS A 47 -20.67 20.92 19.71
N ASP A 48 -20.79 21.46 18.51
CA ASP A 48 -20.72 20.66 17.28
C ASP A 48 -19.50 19.73 17.29
N ALA A 49 -19.70 18.48 16.87
CA ALA A 49 -18.77 17.35 16.91
C ALA A 49 -18.40 16.79 18.29
N ASP A 50 -18.96 17.31 19.40
CA ASP A 50 -18.88 16.62 20.69
C ASP A 50 -19.81 15.39 20.66
N GLN A 51 -19.31 14.28 21.23
CA GLN A 51 -20.17 13.18 21.64
C GLN A 51 -20.89 13.59 22.92
N ILE A 52 -22.21 13.46 22.91
CA ILE A 52 -23.11 13.67 24.06
C ILE A 52 -23.65 12.33 24.53
N ILE A 53 -23.77 12.19 25.84
CA ILE A 53 -24.21 10.97 26.50
C ILE A 53 -25.32 11.37 27.47
N TYR A 54 -26.55 10.90 27.25
CA TYR A 54 -27.70 11.36 28.03
C TYR A 54 -28.77 10.29 28.23
N HIS A 55 -29.49 10.37 29.34
CA HIS A 55 -30.76 9.68 29.51
C HIS A 55 -31.90 10.60 29.10
N CYS A 56 -32.92 10.01 28.45
CA CYS A 56 -34.16 10.67 28.09
C CYS A 56 -35.35 9.90 28.67
N THR A 57 -36.30 10.63 29.25
CA THR A 57 -37.64 10.16 29.63
C THR A 57 -38.68 11.09 29.03
N VAL A 58 -39.57 10.56 28.21
CA VAL A 58 -40.64 11.31 27.54
C VAL A 58 -41.97 11.08 28.25
N ARG A 59 -42.70 12.16 28.52
CA ARG A 59 -44.01 12.14 29.18
C ARG A 59 -45.04 12.98 28.43
N THR A 60 -46.30 12.59 28.54
CA THR A 60 -47.42 13.49 28.20
C THR A 60 -47.48 14.66 29.19
N LEU A 61 -48.24 15.71 28.87
CA LEU A 61 -48.43 16.85 29.78
C LEU A 61 -49.06 16.43 31.13
N ASP A 62 -49.85 15.36 31.14
CA ASP A 62 -50.45 14.76 32.34
C ASP A 62 -49.48 13.84 33.11
N GLY A 63 -48.22 13.71 32.65
CA GLY A 63 -47.15 13.00 33.35
C GLY A 63 -47.00 11.51 33.00
N VAL A 64 -47.82 10.97 32.10
CA VAL A 64 -47.75 9.55 31.68
C VAL A 64 -46.46 9.30 30.92
N VAL A 65 -45.68 8.27 31.31
CA VAL A 65 -44.46 7.88 30.57
C VAL A 65 -44.86 7.34 29.21
N VAL A 66 -44.30 7.94 28.16
CA VAL A 66 -44.43 7.49 26.78
C VAL A 66 -43.26 6.58 26.43
N GLU A 67 -42.05 7.02 26.73
CA GLU A 67 -40.80 6.33 26.40
C GLU A 67 -39.74 6.70 27.43
N SER A 68 -38.83 5.77 27.72
CA SER A 68 -37.70 6.05 28.60
C SER A 68 -36.50 5.20 28.26
N THR A 69 -35.32 5.80 28.44
CA THR A 69 -34.03 5.09 28.44
C THR A 69 -33.71 4.47 29.80
N ARG A 70 -34.28 5.01 30.89
CA ARG A 70 -34.03 4.58 32.28
C ARG A 70 -34.77 3.30 32.62
N SER A 71 -34.10 2.36 33.28
CA SER A 71 -34.69 1.08 33.68
C SER A 71 -35.82 1.24 34.69
N GLU A 72 -35.68 2.19 35.63
CA GLU A 72 -36.69 2.55 36.62
C GLU A 72 -37.99 3.13 36.01
N CYS A 73 -37.95 3.52 34.74
CA CYS A 73 -39.10 4.04 33.98
C CYS A 73 -39.48 3.12 32.80
N GLY A 74 -39.11 1.83 32.85
CA GLY A 74 -39.48 0.83 31.84
C GLY A 74 -38.55 0.77 30.61
N GLY A 75 -37.45 1.52 30.61
CA GLY A 75 -36.41 1.47 29.59
C GLY A 75 -35.40 0.35 29.80
N ARG A 76 -34.37 0.29 28.94
CA ARG A 76 -33.29 -0.71 29.02
C ARG A 76 -32.13 -0.33 29.96
N GLY A 77 -32.13 0.89 30.51
CA GLY A 77 -31.01 1.42 31.30
C GLY A 77 -29.82 1.89 30.46
N LEU A 78 -29.93 1.89 29.13
CA LEU A 78 -28.85 2.31 28.22
C LEU A 78 -28.99 3.80 27.89
N PRO A 79 -27.96 4.64 28.16
CA PRO A 79 -27.99 6.03 27.74
C PRO A 79 -27.87 6.16 26.22
N ILE A 80 -28.41 7.25 25.68
CA ILE A 80 -28.26 7.59 24.26
C ILE A 80 -26.89 8.26 24.08
N ARG A 81 -26.20 7.86 23.00
CA ARG A 81 -24.92 8.44 22.58
C ARG A 81 -25.06 8.98 21.17
N ASP A 82 -24.97 10.30 21.06
CA ASP A 82 -25.03 11.00 19.79
C ASP A 82 -23.82 11.91 19.62
N VAL A 83 -23.52 12.27 18.38
CA VAL A 83 -22.49 13.27 18.06
C VAL A 83 -23.18 14.49 17.47
N LEU A 84 -23.08 15.63 18.16
CA LEU A 84 -23.76 16.87 17.73
C LEU A 84 -23.33 17.28 16.32
N GLY A 85 -24.31 17.61 15.47
CA GLY A 85 -24.12 17.97 14.06
C GLY A 85 -23.75 16.80 13.14
N LYS A 86 -23.77 15.55 13.63
CA LYS A 86 -23.49 14.34 12.83
C LYS A 86 -24.55 13.26 13.02
N SER A 87 -24.99 13.02 14.26
CA SER A 87 -26.13 12.17 14.55
C SER A 87 -27.42 12.79 14.01
N LYS A 88 -28.32 11.94 13.52
CA LYS A 88 -29.68 12.34 13.20
C LYS A 88 -30.44 12.56 14.50
N MET A 89 -30.87 13.79 14.75
CA MET A 89 -31.57 14.16 15.98
C MET A 89 -32.86 14.92 15.68
N ILE A 90 -33.84 14.77 16.55
CA ILE A 90 -35.04 15.63 16.54
C ILE A 90 -34.65 17.08 16.87
N LEU A 91 -35.33 18.05 16.27
CA LEU A 91 -34.95 19.46 16.33
C LEU A 91 -34.88 20.01 17.76
N GLY A 92 -35.81 19.59 18.63
CA GLY A 92 -35.85 20.02 20.02
C GLY A 92 -34.65 19.57 20.85
N LEU A 93 -34.10 18.38 20.60
CA LEU A 93 -32.87 17.92 21.27
C LEU A 93 -31.63 18.53 20.66
N LEU A 94 -31.61 18.70 19.33
CA LEU A 94 -30.52 19.39 18.62
C LEU A 94 -30.30 20.81 19.15
N GLU A 95 -31.38 21.53 19.45
CA GLU A 95 -31.31 22.88 20.02
C GLU A 95 -31.25 22.88 21.55
N GLY A 96 -31.87 21.91 22.21
CA GLY A 96 -31.96 21.85 23.67
C GLY A 96 -30.66 21.44 24.35
N ILE A 97 -30.03 20.35 23.89
CA ILE A 97 -28.85 19.77 24.56
C ILE A 97 -27.64 20.71 24.59
N PRO A 98 -27.32 21.49 23.53
CA PRO A 98 -26.23 22.47 23.56
C PRO A 98 -26.38 23.57 24.63
N THR A 99 -27.56 23.71 25.23
CA THR A 99 -27.80 24.66 26.33
C THR A 99 -27.57 24.05 27.72
N MET A 100 -27.27 22.75 27.80
CA MET A 100 -27.13 22.02 29.06
C MET A 100 -25.67 21.92 29.51
N HIS A 101 -25.47 21.74 30.82
CA HIS A 101 -24.17 21.46 31.44
C HIS A 101 -24.04 19.98 31.83
N LYS A 102 -22.82 19.50 32.06
CA LYS A 102 -22.58 18.12 32.47
C LYS A 102 -23.26 17.83 33.82
N GLY A 103 -24.04 16.75 33.89
CA GLY A 103 -24.84 16.34 35.04
C GLY A 103 -26.19 17.07 35.18
N GLU A 104 -26.50 18.03 34.30
CA GLU A 104 -27.76 18.78 34.33
C GLU A 104 -28.94 17.88 34.02
N ILE A 105 -30.04 18.07 34.76
CA ILE A 105 -31.36 17.54 34.41
C ILE A 105 -32.24 18.72 33.97
N SER A 106 -32.74 18.65 32.75
CA SER A 106 -33.64 19.66 32.19
C SER A 106 -34.88 19.02 31.60
N MET A 107 -36.02 19.67 31.83
CA MET A 107 -37.30 19.35 31.22
C MET A 107 -37.50 20.25 30.01
N PHE A 108 -37.71 19.65 28.84
CA PHE A 108 -38.04 20.36 27.61
C PHE A 108 -39.50 20.12 27.25
N LYS A 109 -40.31 21.17 27.27
CA LYS A 109 -41.66 21.13 26.70
C LYS A 109 -41.56 21.41 25.21
N MET A 110 -41.96 20.44 24.41
CA MET A 110 -41.80 20.44 22.95
C MET A 110 -43.16 20.29 22.28
N LYS A 111 -43.48 21.21 21.38
CA LYS A 111 -44.60 21.06 20.45
C LYS A 111 -44.29 19.99 19.37
N PRO A 112 -45.31 19.47 18.66
CA PRO A 112 -45.13 18.44 17.62
C PRO A 112 -44.04 18.76 16.60
N GLU A 113 -43.97 20.02 16.16
CA GLU A 113 -43.00 20.53 15.19
C GLU A 113 -41.54 20.56 15.69
N MET A 114 -41.30 20.36 16.99
CA MET A 114 -39.97 20.26 17.59
C MET A 114 -39.50 18.82 17.81
N HIS A 115 -40.36 17.82 17.60
CA HIS A 115 -39.99 16.41 17.70
C HIS A 115 -40.36 15.63 16.44
N TYR A 116 -40.96 14.46 16.58
CA TYR A 116 -41.17 13.53 15.48
C TYR A 116 -42.21 13.96 14.43
N ALA A 117 -43.01 15.00 14.67
CA ALA A 117 -43.91 15.58 13.67
C ALA A 117 -43.30 16.77 12.91
N GLU A 118 -42.00 17.04 13.09
CA GLU A 118 -41.26 17.96 12.23
C GLU A 118 -41.31 17.46 10.77
N LYS A 119 -41.66 18.36 9.84
CA LYS A 119 -41.82 18.06 8.40
C LYS A 119 -40.60 17.35 7.78
N ASP A 120 -39.39 17.78 8.16
CA ASP A 120 -38.12 17.25 7.64
C ASP A 120 -37.33 16.51 8.74
N CYS A 121 -38.04 15.85 9.67
CA CYS A 121 -37.41 15.12 10.76
C CYS A 121 -36.53 13.97 10.22
N PRO A 122 -35.23 13.91 10.57
CA PRO A 122 -34.35 12.84 10.11
C PRO A 122 -34.52 11.54 10.91
N VAL A 123 -35.35 11.55 11.96
CA VAL A 123 -35.58 10.43 12.88
C VAL A 123 -37.05 10.01 12.80
N SER A 124 -37.31 8.72 12.69
CA SER A 124 -38.68 8.18 12.70
C SER A 124 -39.19 8.04 14.13
N ALA A 125 -40.49 8.34 14.33
CA ALA A 125 -41.16 8.09 15.59
C ALA A 125 -41.15 6.58 15.92
N PRO A 126 -40.91 6.20 17.18
CA PRO A 126 -41.20 4.85 17.67
C PRO A 126 -42.68 4.52 17.50
N GLY A 127 -43.04 3.24 17.33
CA GLY A 127 -44.37 2.74 16.93
C GLY A 127 -45.59 3.60 17.34
N ASN A 128 -46.17 3.35 18.51
CA ASN A 128 -47.36 4.06 19.00
C ASN A 128 -47.02 5.40 19.68
N PHE A 129 -45.91 6.04 19.30
CA PHE A 129 -45.50 7.30 19.91
C PHE A 129 -46.50 8.42 19.55
N PRO A 130 -46.98 9.22 20.51
CA PRO A 130 -47.92 10.33 20.30
C PRO A 130 -47.20 11.52 19.64
N LYS A 131 -46.82 11.36 18.36
CA LYS A 131 -45.98 12.31 17.63
C LYS A 131 -46.65 13.66 17.36
N ASP A 132 -47.98 13.71 17.39
CA ASP A 132 -48.78 14.90 17.10
C ASP A 132 -49.20 15.66 18.38
N ASP A 133 -48.79 15.18 19.56
CA ASP A 133 -49.08 15.80 20.85
C ASP A 133 -47.92 16.69 21.33
N GLU A 134 -48.20 17.64 22.22
CA GLU A 134 -47.16 18.37 22.96
C GLU A 134 -46.66 17.52 24.13
N LEU A 135 -45.34 17.37 24.25
CA LEU A 135 -44.72 16.42 25.18
C LEU A 135 -43.63 17.05 26.05
N HIS A 136 -43.35 16.39 27.17
CA HIS A 136 -42.29 16.70 28.11
C HIS A 136 -41.12 15.73 27.93
N PHE A 137 -39.96 16.24 27.54
CA PHE A 137 -38.71 15.48 27.41
C PHE A 137 -37.79 15.84 28.58
N GLU A 138 -37.68 14.94 29.55
CA GLU A 138 -36.70 15.06 30.64
C GLU A 138 -35.38 14.47 30.19
N ILE A 139 -34.33 15.30 30.16
CA ILE A 139 -32.99 14.92 29.73
C ILE A 139 -32.04 15.04 30.92
N GLU A 140 -31.30 13.98 31.22
CA GLU A 140 -30.10 14.04 32.07
C GLU A 140 -28.87 13.94 31.17
N LEU A 141 -28.10 15.03 31.05
CA LEU A 141 -26.86 15.04 30.29
C LEU A 141 -25.73 14.46 31.16
N LEU A 142 -25.39 13.20 30.97
CA LEU A 142 -24.40 12.49 31.79
C LEU A 142 -22.99 13.01 31.54
N ASP A 143 -22.61 13.14 30.27
CA ASP A 143 -21.26 13.54 29.88
C ASP A 143 -21.25 14.04 28.44
N PHE A 144 -20.26 14.87 28.11
CA PHE A 144 -19.95 15.23 26.74
C PHE A 144 -18.46 15.51 26.58
N ALA A 145 -17.92 15.17 25.41
CA ALA A 145 -16.53 15.42 25.09
C ALA A 145 -16.32 15.36 23.57
N LYS A 146 -15.24 15.98 23.10
CA LYS A 146 -14.75 15.73 21.74
C LYS A 146 -14.47 14.24 21.59
N ALA A 147 -15.03 13.64 20.55
CA ALA A 147 -14.81 12.25 20.21
C ALA A 147 -14.33 12.12 18.76
N LYS A 148 -13.45 11.14 18.54
CA LYS A 148 -13.01 10.74 17.22
C LYS A 148 -13.96 9.66 16.71
N ILE A 149 -14.64 9.95 15.62
CA ILE A 149 -15.47 8.97 14.93
C ILE A 149 -14.54 8.06 14.13
N ALA A 150 -14.61 6.76 14.42
CA ALA A 150 -13.76 5.75 13.79
C ALA A 150 -14.49 4.93 12.71
N SER A 151 -15.83 4.96 12.69
CA SER A 151 -16.66 4.41 11.60
C SER A 151 -17.68 5.43 11.09
N ASP A 152 -17.95 5.44 9.79
CA ASP A 152 -18.83 6.42 9.14
C ASP A 152 -20.28 6.39 9.64
N ASP A 153 -20.73 5.24 10.15
CA ASP A 153 -22.06 5.01 10.70
C ASP A 153 -22.18 5.33 12.21
N LEU A 154 -21.12 5.88 12.82
CA LEU A 154 -21.01 6.17 14.25
C LEU A 154 -21.07 4.92 15.15
N GLY A 155 -20.92 3.72 14.59
CA GLY A 155 -20.89 2.46 15.34
C GLY A 155 -19.61 2.23 16.15
N VAL A 156 -18.52 2.93 15.81
CA VAL A 156 -17.26 2.96 16.56
C VAL A 156 -16.85 4.40 16.84
N ILE A 157 -16.83 4.79 18.11
CA ILE A 157 -16.47 6.13 18.57
C ILE A 157 -15.39 6.03 19.63
N LYS A 158 -14.33 6.83 19.51
CA LYS A 158 -13.23 6.89 20.47
C LYS A 158 -13.24 8.21 21.25
N LYS A 159 -13.27 8.14 22.57
CA LYS A 159 -13.05 9.26 23.48
C LYS A 159 -11.63 9.17 24.07
N ILE A 160 -10.80 10.15 23.78
CA ILE A 160 -9.42 10.21 24.30
C ILE A 160 -9.46 10.57 25.78
N LEU A 161 -8.75 9.81 26.61
CA LEU A 161 -8.54 10.09 28.03
C LEU A 161 -7.17 10.73 28.25
N ASN A 162 -6.13 10.15 27.64
CA ASN A 162 -4.77 10.71 27.61
C ASN A 162 -4.27 10.70 26.16
N GLU A 163 -3.70 11.82 25.72
CA GLU A 163 -3.08 11.94 24.40
C GLU A 163 -1.89 10.99 24.26
N GLY A 164 -1.72 10.44 23.05
CA GLY A 164 -0.57 9.60 22.72
C GLY A 164 0.63 10.40 22.22
N GLU A 165 1.67 9.68 21.86
CA GLU A 165 2.92 10.18 21.28
C GLU A 165 3.04 9.79 19.81
N GLY A 166 3.48 10.74 18.98
CA GLY A 166 3.65 10.54 17.55
C GLY A 166 2.35 10.60 16.75
N TRP A 167 2.45 10.32 15.45
CA TRP A 167 1.35 10.45 14.49
C TRP A 167 0.96 9.11 13.83
N GLU A 168 1.78 8.07 14.01
CA GLU A 168 1.50 6.73 13.49
C GLU A 168 0.42 6.03 14.33
N SER A 169 -0.37 5.19 13.65
CA SER A 169 -1.37 4.31 14.25
C SER A 169 -1.19 2.89 13.72
N PRO A 170 -1.61 1.87 14.50
CA PRO A 170 -1.49 0.49 14.08
C PRO A 170 -2.44 0.18 12.91
N ARG A 171 -1.98 -0.68 12.01
CA ARG A 171 -2.72 -1.16 10.84
C ARG A 171 -2.28 -2.59 10.52
N GLU A 172 -3.04 -3.32 9.72
CA GLU A 172 -2.64 -4.65 9.27
C GLU A 172 -1.29 -4.59 8.51
N PRO A 173 -0.31 -5.49 8.79
CA PRO A 173 -0.33 -6.61 9.74
C PRO A 173 0.45 -6.34 11.04
N TYR A 174 0.32 -5.15 11.64
CA TYR A 174 1.12 -4.74 12.80
C TYR A 174 0.78 -5.56 14.04
N GLU A 175 1.79 -5.84 14.85
CA GLU A 175 1.64 -6.49 16.14
C GLU A 175 1.41 -5.41 17.21
N VAL A 176 0.34 -5.55 17.99
CA VAL A 176 -0.13 -4.55 18.95
C VAL A 176 -0.04 -5.08 20.37
N LYS A 177 0.45 -4.22 21.27
CA LYS A 177 0.49 -4.44 22.71
C LYS A 177 -0.39 -3.39 23.40
N ALA A 178 -1.47 -3.83 24.05
CA ALA A 178 -2.43 -2.92 24.67
C ALA A 178 -3.03 -3.47 25.97
N TRP A 179 -3.26 -2.60 26.95
CA TRP A 179 -4.14 -2.91 28.08
C TRP A 179 -5.58 -2.74 27.63
N ILE A 180 -6.43 -3.72 27.93
CA ILE A 180 -7.82 -3.72 27.48
C ILE A 180 -8.69 -4.18 28.66
N SER A 181 -9.69 -3.38 28.99
CA SER A 181 -10.82 -3.80 29.82
C SER A 181 -12.12 -3.37 29.16
N ALA A 182 -13.22 -4.04 29.48
CA ALA A 182 -14.48 -3.83 28.80
C ALA A 182 -15.67 -3.88 29.76
N LYS A 183 -16.63 -2.99 29.53
CA LYS A 183 -17.95 -2.98 30.17
C LYS A 183 -19.04 -2.93 29.12
N SER A 184 -20.20 -3.52 29.38
CA SER A 184 -21.41 -3.30 28.57
C SER A 184 -21.92 -1.87 28.73
N GLY A 185 -22.83 -1.46 27.84
CA GLY A 185 -23.46 -0.14 27.87
C GLY A 185 -24.19 0.20 29.18
N ASP A 186 -24.67 -0.79 29.93
CA ASP A 186 -25.30 -0.66 31.25
C ASP A 186 -24.30 -0.75 32.42
N GLY A 187 -23.01 -0.91 32.13
CA GLY A 187 -21.92 -0.87 33.11
C GLY A 187 -21.47 -2.22 33.68
N GLN A 188 -22.08 -3.35 33.26
CA GLN A 188 -21.61 -4.68 33.65
C GLN A 188 -20.21 -4.95 33.11
N VAL A 189 -19.32 -5.47 33.96
CA VAL A 189 -17.95 -5.81 33.54
C VAL A 189 -17.97 -7.05 32.65
N ILE A 190 -17.44 -6.91 31.43
CA ILE A 190 -17.30 -8.01 30.46
C ILE A 190 -15.88 -8.54 30.46
N LEU A 191 -14.89 -7.63 30.47
CA LEU A 191 -13.47 -7.97 30.51
C LEU A 191 -12.81 -7.18 31.63
N ALA A 192 -12.41 -7.87 32.69
CA ALA A 192 -11.69 -7.26 33.80
C ALA A 192 -10.25 -6.91 33.37
N PRO A 193 -9.64 -5.86 33.95
CA PRO A 193 -8.21 -5.61 33.80
C PRO A 193 -7.40 -6.84 34.23
N LYS A 194 -6.34 -7.18 33.50
CA LYS A 194 -5.40 -8.24 33.84
C LYS A 194 -4.00 -7.68 34.14
N GLU A 195 -3.08 -8.49 34.65
CA GLU A 195 -1.73 -8.05 35.06
C GLU A 195 -0.74 -7.84 33.91
N GLU A 196 -1.02 -8.38 32.72
CA GLU A 196 -0.20 -8.19 31.53
C GLU A 196 -1.00 -7.55 30.40
N PRO A 197 -0.38 -6.82 29.46
CA PRO A 197 -1.09 -6.32 28.30
C PRO A 197 -1.42 -7.47 27.32
N TYR A 198 -2.46 -7.28 26.52
CA TYR A 198 -2.76 -8.17 25.40
C TYR A 198 -1.76 -7.92 24.27
N PHE A 199 -1.39 -9.00 23.58
CA PHE A 199 -0.57 -8.99 22.38
C PHE A 199 -1.32 -9.71 21.28
N PHE A 200 -1.55 -9.04 20.15
CA PHE A 200 -2.30 -9.58 19.01
C PHE A 200 -1.87 -8.91 17.72
N THR A 201 -2.19 -9.54 16.59
CA THR A 201 -1.87 -8.98 15.26
C THR A 201 -3.11 -8.32 14.66
N PHE A 202 -2.94 -7.15 14.06
CA PHE A 202 -4.02 -6.53 13.31
C PHE A 202 -4.35 -7.35 12.05
N GLY A 203 -5.65 -7.56 11.79
CA GLY A 203 -6.14 -8.31 10.62
C GLY A 203 -6.36 -9.80 10.86
N THR A 204 -5.95 -10.35 12.01
CA THR A 204 -6.08 -11.79 12.33
C THR A 204 -7.39 -12.15 13.06
N SER A 205 -8.26 -11.16 13.31
CA SER A 205 -9.53 -11.33 14.03
C SER A 205 -9.36 -11.85 15.47
N GLU A 206 -8.24 -11.54 16.12
CA GLU A 206 -7.99 -11.89 17.54
C GLU A 206 -8.85 -11.04 18.51
N VAL A 207 -9.28 -9.86 18.08
CA VAL A 207 -10.15 -8.93 18.83
C VAL A 207 -11.40 -8.58 18.02
N PRO A 208 -12.50 -8.12 18.66
CA PRO A 208 -13.69 -7.68 17.93
C PRO A 208 -13.38 -6.58 16.91
N LYS A 209 -14.04 -6.60 15.75
CA LYS A 209 -13.71 -5.70 14.65
C LYS A 209 -13.80 -4.22 15.03
N GLY A 210 -14.79 -3.84 15.82
CA GLY A 210 -14.93 -2.46 16.29
C GLY A 210 -13.82 -2.03 17.25
N LEU A 211 -13.30 -2.95 18.06
CA LEU A 211 -12.15 -2.67 18.93
C LEU A 211 -10.90 -2.44 18.08
N GLU A 212 -10.65 -3.29 17.09
CA GLU A 212 -9.53 -3.11 16.15
C GLU A 212 -9.62 -1.77 15.41
N ILE A 213 -10.80 -1.39 14.90
CA ILE A 213 -11.04 -0.10 14.23
C ILE A 213 -10.71 1.06 15.18
N GLY A 214 -11.17 1.00 16.44
CA GLY A 214 -10.89 2.03 17.43
C GLY A 214 -9.41 2.17 17.75
N ILE A 215 -8.71 1.05 17.99
CA ILE A 215 -7.26 1.02 18.24
C ILE A 215 -6.47 1.49 17.01
N GLY A 216 -6.94 1.19 15.81
CA GLY A 216 -6.37 1.70 14.54
C GLY A 216 -6.43 3.22 14.40
N THR A 217 -7.10 3.93 15.31
CA THR A 217 -7.07 5.39 15.37
C THR A 217 -6.17 5.96 16.47
N MET A 218 -5.56 5.09 17.29
CA MET A 218 -4.78 5.47 18.47
C MET A 218 -3.30 5.67 18.14
N ALA A 219 -2.67 6.64 18.81
CA ALA A 219 -1.22 6.81 18.83
C ALA A 219 -0.57 6.00 19.97
N ARG A 220 0.76 5.83 19.94
CA ARG A 220 1.48 5.10 21.01
C ARG A 220 1.26 5.79 22.36
N LYS A 221 1.11 5.01 23.42
CA LYS A 221 0.78 5.45 24.80
C LYS A 221 -0.55 6.18 24.96
N GLU A 222 -1.37 6.28 23.92
CA GLU A 222 -2.70 6.88 24.04
C GLU A 222 -3.58 6.01 24.95
N LYS A 223 -4.35 6.66 25.82
CA LYS A 223 -5.39 6.02 26.61
C LYS A 223 -6.75 6.55 26.18
N ALA A 224 -7.70 5.67 25.90
CA ALA A 224 -9.01 6.04 25.38
C ALA A 224 -10.12 5.07 25.83
N VAL A 225 -11.37 5.53 25.74
CA VAL A 225 -12.56 4.66 25.74
C VAL A 225 -13.06 4.52 24.31
N ILE A 226 -13.19 3.30 23.83
CA ILE A 226 -13.75 2.96 22.52
C ILE A 226 -15.15 2.39 22.73
N TYR A 227 -16.15 3.11 22.27
CA TYR A 227 -17.55 2.70 22.25
C TYR A 227 -17.81 1.92 20.97
N VAL A 228 -18.26 0.68 21.10
CA VAL A 228 -18.50 -0.25 19.99
C VAL A 228 -19.93 -0.75 20.04
N ARG A 229 -20.72 -0.46 19.00
CA ARG A 229 -22.08 -0.97 18.83
C ARG A 229 -22.10 -2.41 18.33
N LYS A 230 -23.20 -3.11 18.57
CA LYS A 230 -23.44 -4.52 18.24
C LYS A 230 -22.99 -4.94 16.85
N GLN A 231 -23.22 -4.14 15.80
CA GLN A 231 -22.82 -4.52 14.44
C GLN A 231 -21.30 -4.67 14.24
N TYR A 232 -20.48 -4.13 15.15
CA TYR A 232 -19.01 -4.22 15.15
C TYR A 232 -18.44 -5.12 16.25
N LEU A 233 -19.30 -5.73 17.07
CA LEU A 233 -18.90 -6.75 18.05
C LEU A 233 -18.86 -8.11 17.34
N THR A 234 -17.74 -8.41 16.69
CA THR A 234 -17.51 -9.74 16.09
C THR A 234 -16.96 -10.70 17.12
N GLU A 235 -17.26 -12.00 16.98
CA GLU A 235 -16.62 -13.03 17.79
C GLU A 235 -15.10 -13.01 17.63
N SER A 236 -14.39 -13.21 18.74
CA SER A 236 -12.92 -13.31 18.72
C SER A 236 -12.40 -14.09 19.94
N PRO A 237 -11.14 -14.55 19.92
CA PRO A 237 -10.47 -15.12 21.08
C PRO A 237 -10.50 -14.23 22.34
N LEU A 238 -10.42 -12.91 22.18
CA LEU A 238 -10.54 -11.96 23.30
C LEU A 238 -11.95 -11.96 23.92
N MET A 239 -12.98 -12.13 23.09
CA MET A 239 -14.36 -11.93 23.49
C MET A 239 -15.29 -12.90 22.75
N HIS A 240 -15.68 -13.97 23.44
CA HIS A 240 -16.74 -14.87 23.00
C HIS A 240 -18.10 -14.24 23.28
N ILE A 241 -18.84 -13.87 22.24
CA ILE A 241 -20.12 -13.17 22.38
C ILE A 241 -21.22 -14.19 22.70
N ALA A 242 -21.42 -14.44 23.99
CA ALA A 242 -22.49 -15.33 24.48
C ALA A 242 -23.80 -14.60 24.81
N GLN A 243 -23.80 -13.26 24.80
CA GLN A 243 -24.92 -12.41 25.23
C GLN A 243 -25.28 -11.40 24.13
N ASP A 244 -26.56 -11.05 24.07
CA ASP A 244 -27.09 -10.06 23.13
C ASP A 244 -26.73 -8.62 23.57
N LEU A 245 -25.46 -8.27 23.43
CA LEU A 245 -24.91 -6.97 23.82
C LEU A 245 -25.18 -5.93 22.73
N GLU A 246 -25.89 -4.85 23.07
CA GLU A 246 -26.14 -3.73 22.16
C GLU A 246 -24.91 -2.82 21.98
N GLU A 247 -24.11 -2.65 23.04
CA GLU A 247 -22.94 -1.78 23.07
C GLU A 247 -21.91 -2.26 24.11
N VAL A 248 -20.63 -2.13 23.79
CA VAL A 248 -19.50 -2.39 24.70
C VAL A 248 -18.54 -1.21 24.70
N HIS A 249 -18.06 -0.85 25.89
CA HIS A 249 -17.09 0.21 26.13
C HIS A 249 -15.76 -0.41 26.48
N PHE A 250 -14.78 -0.29 25.59
CA PHE A 250 -13.43 -0.76 25.83
C PHE A 250 -12.58 0.40 26.36
N GLU A 251 -12.08 0.29 27.58
CA GLU A 251 -10.99 1.16 28.04
C GLU A 251 -9.67 0.55 27.58
N VAL A 252 -8.95 1.29 26.75
CA VAL A 252 -7.72 0.84 26.11
C VAL A 252 -6.57 1.80 26.40
N GLU A 253 -5.42 1.23 26.76
CA GLU A 253 -4.14 1.93 26.76
C GLU A 253 -3.21 1.25 25.75
N LEU A 254 -2.91 1.94 24.65
CA LEU A 254 -2.06 1.41 23.59
C LEU A 254 -0.59 1.52 24.00
N VAL A 255 -0.02 0.47 24.57
CA VAL A 255 1.36 0.48 25.08
C VAL A 255 2.35 0.70 23.94
N HIS A 256 2.28 -0.14 22.91
CA HIS A 256 3.17 -0.09 21.76
C HIS A 256 2.58 -0.87 20.58
N PHE A 257 3.10 -0.61 19.39
CA PHE A 257 2.87 -1.48 18.24
C PHE A 257 4.16 -1.59 17.41
N ILE A 258 4.38 -2.78 16.88
CA ILE A 258 5.52 -3.13 16.04
C ILE A 258 5.05 -3.03 14.59
N GLN A 259 5.72 -2.20 13.81
CA GLN A 259 5.50 -2.18 12.37
C GLN A 259 6.00 -3.50 11.77
N VAL A 260 5.07 -4.24 11.18
CA VAL A 260 5.36 -5.50 10.49
C VAL A 260 5.18 -5.28 8.99
N ARG A 261 6.12 -5.78 8.19
CA ARG A 261 6.08 -5.75 6.73
C ARG A 261 6.34 -7.13 6.18
N ASP A 262 5.40 -7.61 5.38
CA ASP A 262 5.61 -8.74 4.50
C ASP A 262 6.31 -8.26 3.23
N MET A 263 7.52 -8.75 3.02
CA MET A 263 8.40 -8.28 1.94
C MET A 263 8.10 -8.98 0.61
N LEU A 264 7.43 -10.13 0.63
CA LEU A 264 7.11 -10.93 -0.55
C LEU A 264 5.60 -10.97 -0.84
N GLY A 265 4.76 -10.65 0.15
CA GLY A 265 3.30 -10.74 0.07
C GLY A 265 2.76 -12.16 0.27
N ASP A 266 3.63 -13.12 0.63
CA ASP A 266 3.29 -14.53 0.87
C ASP A 266 3.46 -14.97 2.34
N GLY A 267 3.77 -14.02 3.22
CA GLY A 267 3.97 -14.22 4.65
C GLY A 267 5.31 -14.85 5.04
N ARG A 268 6.20 -15.18 4.10
CA ARG A 268 7.44 -15.93 4.41
C ARG A 268 8.61 -15.06 4.84
N LEU A 269 8.76 -13.86 4.26
CA LEU A 269 9.82 -12.90 4.60
C LEU A 269 9.22 -11.70 5.34
N ILE A 270 9.36 -11.69 6.66
CA ILE A 270 8.74 -10.71 7.54
C ILE A 270 9.80 -9.82 8.18
N LYS A 271 9.66 -8.50 8.02
CA LYS A 271 10.44 -7.48 8.72
C LYS A 271 9.61 -6.88 9.85
N ARG A 272 10.11 -6.92 11.09
CA ARG A 272 9.53 -6.27 12.27
C ARG A 272 10.40 -5.12 12.72
N ARG A 273 9.87 -3.90 12.85
CA ARG A 273 10.59 -2.73 13.34
C ARG A 273 10.57 -2.72 14.88
N ILE A 274 11.68 -3.09 15.50
CA ILE A 274 11.81 -3.21 16.96
C ILE A 274 12.15 -1.86 17.60
N ARG A 275 13.01 -1.07 16.92
CA ARG A 275 13.36 0.29 17.33
C ARG A 275 13.31 1.18 16.11
N ASP A 276 12.67 2.34 16.24
CA ASP A 276 12.60 3.31 15.14
C ASP A 276 14.00 3.89 14.85
N GLY A 277 14.28 4.12 13.56
CA GLY A 277 15.42 4.92 13.13
C GLY A 277 15.10 6.42 13.10
N ARG A 278 16.05 7.20 12.61
CA ARG A 278 15.96 8.65 12.44
C ARG A 278 15.80 9.00 10.96
N GLY A 279 14.94 9.96 10.65
CA GLY A 279 14.67 10.42 9.29
C GLY A 279 13.22 10.16 8.87
N GLU A 280 12.89 10.58 7.66
CA GLU A 280 11.59 10.42 7.03
C GLU A 280 11.59 9.22 6.09
N PHE A 281 10.73 8.23 6.38
CA PHE A 281 10.52 7.10 5.47
C PHE A 281 9.60 7.51 4.31
N PRO A 282 9.90 7.19 3.03
CA PRO A 282 11.05 6.40 2.56
C PRO A 282 12.25 7.26 2.08
N MET A 283 12.22 8.57 2.28
CA MET A 283 13.21 9.51 1.72
C MET A 283 14.62 9.30 2.27
N ASP A 284 14.73 8.99 3.56
CA ASP A 284 16.00 8.78 4.27
C ASP A 284 16.39 7.29 4.36
N CYS A 285 15.81 6.43 3.50
CA CYS A 285 16.22 5.04 3.38
C CYS A 285 17.40 4.88 2.39
N PRO A 286 18.25 3.83 2.56
CA PRO A 286 19.34 3.56 1.63
C PRO A 286 18.84 3.38 0.19
N LEU A 287 19.41 4.16 -0.73
CA LEU A 287 19.19 4.00 -2.16
C LEU A 287 19.96 2.80 -2.72
N GLN A 288 19.62 2.43 -3.96
CA GLN A 288 20.37 1.46 -4.73
C GLN A 288 21.85 1.88 -4.84
N ASP A 289 22.75 0.93 -4.57
CA ASP A 289 24.20 1.11 -4.55
C ASP A 289 24.76 1.99 -3.42
N SER A 290 23.93 2.40 -2.44
CA SER A 290 24.47 2.98 -1.21
C SER A 290 25.42 1.99 -0.53
N ARG A 291 26.45 2.52 0.17
CA ARG A 291 27.32 1.76 1.07
C ARG A 291 26.67 1.76 2.45
N LEU A 292 26.26 0.60 2.94
CA LEU A 292 25.57 0.43 4.21
C LEU A 292 26.58 0.01 5.28
N SER A 293 26.40 0.53 6.49
CA SER A 293 27.14 0.12 7.69
C SER A 293 26.15 -0.42 8.72
N ILE A 294 26.32 -1.69 9.11
CA ILE A 294 25.34 -2.38 9.95
C ILE A 294 25.97 -3.27 11.02
N HIS A 295 25.24 -3.48 12.11
CA HIS A 295 25.41 -4.64 12.97
C HIS A 295 24.27 -5.61 12.76
N TYR A 296 24.56 -6.90 12.87
CA TYR A 296 23.52 -7.92 12.92
C TYR A 296 23.88 -9.10 13.79
N ARG A 297 22.83 -9.76 14.28
CA ARG A 297 22.87 -11.03 14.98
C ARG A 297 21.96 -12.02 14.27
N GLY A 298 22.53 -13.12 13.78
CA GLY A 298 21.85 -14.18 13.07
C GLY A 298 21.52 -15.36 13.98
N MET A 299 20.26 -15.76 13.98
CA MET A 299 19.72 -16.85 14.80
C MET A 299 18.98 -17.86 13.93
N LEU A 300 19.03 -19.14 14.29
CA LEU A 300 18.14 -20.15 13.74
C LEU A 300 16.73 -19.95 14.29
N LEU A 301 15.72 -20.19 13.46
CA LEU A 301 14.33 -20.21 13.92
C LEU A 301 13.96 -21.59 14.50
N ASN A 302 14.73 -22.03 15.51
CA ASN A 302 14.47 -23.22 16.31
C ASN A 302 14.00 -22.82 17.73
N GLU A 303 13.64 -23.81 18.54
CA GLU A 303 13.15 -23.57 19.92
C GLU A 303 14.15 -22.76 20.76
N ASP A 304 15.44 -23.05 20.61
CA ASP A 304 16.53 -22.40 21.37
C ASP A 304 16.99 -21.05 20.79
N LYS A 305 16.47 -20.65 19.63
CA LYS A 305 16.93 -19.48 18.84
C LYS A 305 18.45 -19.39 18.74
N THR A 306 19.10 -20.51 18.41
CA THR A 306 20.56 -20.63 18.43
C THR A 306 21.23 -19.56 17.57
N VAL A 307 22.13 -18.77 18.15
CA VAL A 307 22.92 -17.77 17.43
C VAL A 307 23.99 -18.47 16.61
N PHE A 308 24.04 -18.19 15.30
CA PHE A 308 25.10 -18.69 14.43
C PHE A 308 26.12 -17.60 14.07
N TYR A 309 25.78 -16.33 14.27
CA TYR A 309 26.68 -15.20 14.01
C TYR A 309 26.25 -13.95 14.78
N ASP A 310 27.21 -13.20 15.32
CA ASP A 310 26.99 -11.87 15.90
C ASP A 310 28.13 -10.95 15.50
N SER A 311 27.83 -9.96 14.66
CA SER A 311 28.85 -9.01 14.15
C SER A 311 29.57 -8.24 15.25
N ARG A 312 28.93 -7.95 16.40
CA ARG A 312 29.59 -7.18 17.47
C ARG A 312 30.63 -8.01 18.20
N ILE A 313 30.42 -9.33 18.26
CA ILE A 313 31.35 -10.26 18.89
C ILE A 313 32.43 -10.69 17.89
N GLU A 314 32.00 -11.21 16.73
CA GLU A 314 32.88 -11.85 15.75
C GLU A 314 33.80 -10.84 15.05
N ASN A 315 33.36 -9.60 14.84
CA ASN A 315 34.16 -8.56 14.19
C ASN A 315 34.82 -7.59 15.18
N GLY A 316 34.76 -7.86 16.50
CA GLY A 316 35.28 -6.95 17.52
C GLY A 316 34.63 -5.56 17.45
N ASP A 317 33.30 -5.52 17.41
CA ASP A 317 32.46 -4.32 17.30
C ASP A 317 32.64 -3.51 16.00
N GLN A 318 33.33 -4.07 14.99
CA GLN A 318 33.37 -3.47 13.66
C GLN A 318 32.10 -3.82 12.85
N PRO A 319 31.42 -2.83 12.25
CA PRO A 319 30.22 -3.09 11.48
C PRO A 319 30.53 -3.84 10.19
N LEU A 320 29.54 -4.59 9.70
CA LEU A 320 29.60 -5.12 8.35
C LEU A 320 29.31 -3.97 7.38
N GLU A 321 30.25 -3.72 6.47
CA GLU A 321 30.08 -2.76 5.39
C GLU A 321 29.90 -3.45 4.05
N PHE A 322 28.86 -3.06 3.31
CA PHE A 322 28.65 -3.55 1.95
C PHE A 322 27.85 -2.54 1.12
N SER A 323 28.06 -2.57 -0.19
CA SER A 323 27.24 -1.78 -1.11
C SER A 323 26.01 -2.58 -1.54
N SER A 324 24.82 -1.96 -1.46
CA SER A 324 23.59 -2.63 -1.90
C SER A 324 23.62 -2.93 -3.40
N GLY A 325 22.94 -3.99 -3.83
CA GLY A 325 22.93 -4.43 -5.23
C GLY A 325 24.21 -5.11 -5.72
N GLU A 326 25.13 -5.42 -4.81
CA GLU A 326 26.36 -6.13 -5.15
C GLU A 326 26.31 -7.63 -4.84
N GLY A 327 25.18 -8.10 -4.32
CA GLY A 327 24.95 -9.49 -3.95
C GLY A 327 25.97 -9.99 -2.93
N LEU A 328 26.38 -9.13 -2.00
CA LEU A 328 27.37 -9.41 -0.95
C LEU A 328 26.75 -9.97 0.33
N VAL A 329 25.43 -9.92 0.45
CA VAL A 329 24.64 -10.49 1.54
C VAL A 329 23.43 -11.24 0.97
N PRO A 330 22.76 -12.10 1.75
CA PRO A 330 21.53 -12.75 1.31
C PRO A 330 20.46 -11.75 0.82
N GLU A 331 19.68 -12.15 -0.17
CA GLU A 331 18.69 -11.28 -0.81
C GLU A 331 17.65 -10.74 0.18
N GLY A 332 17.09 -11.62 1.03
CA GLY A 332 16.11 -11.22 2.04
C GLY A 332 16.70 -10.29 3.10
N PHE A 333 18.00 -10.40 3.36
CA PHE A 333 18.72 -9.50 4.25
C PHE A 333 18.83 -8.10 3.62
N GLU A 334 19.33 -8.01 2.39
CA GLU A 334 19.46 -6.73 1.67
C GLU A 334 18.11 -6.03 1.46
N MET A 335 17.08 -6.77 1.07
CA MET A 335 15.72 -6.24 0.87
C MET A 335 15.19 -5.55 2.13
N CYS A 336 15.36 -6.19 3.29
CA CYS A 336 14.91 -5.65 4.55
C CYS A 336 15.73 -4.43 4.98
N THR A 337 17.06 -4.50 4.85
CA THR A 337 17.95 -3.41 5.28
C THR A 337 17.76 -2.13 4.46
N ARG A 338 17.45 -2.23 3.16
CA ARG A 338 17.12 -1.05 2.33
C ARG A 338 15.82 -0.34 2.74
N LEU A 339 14.95 -0.99 3.52
CA LEU A 339 13.74 -0.39 4.07
C LEU A 339 13.90 0.00 5.55
N MET A 340 15.13 0.24 5.99
CA MET A 340 15.44 0.72 7.33
C MET A 340 15.85 2.19 7.29
N LEU A 341 15.56 2.91 8.37
CA LEU A 341 16.13 4.23 8.64
C LEU A 341 17.43 4.11 9.46
N PRO A 342 18.39 5.06 9.37
CA PRO A 342 19.56 5.07 10.23
C PRO A 342 19.21 5.01 11.73
N GLY A 343 19.86 4.14 12.48
CA GLY A 343 19.59 3.83 13.89
C GLY A 343 18.46 2.82 14.14
N GLU A 344 17.72 2.41 13.11
CA GLU A 344 16.63 1.42 13.22
C GLU A 344 17.18 0.05 13.63
N ILE A 345 16.45 -0.65 14.51
CA ILE A 345 16.64 -2.09 14.74
C ILE A 345 15.43 -2.83 14.21
N ALA A 346 15.68 -3.81 13.35
CA ALA A 346 14.65 -4.66 12.77
C ALA A 346 14.93 -6.14 13.03
N LEU A 347 13.87 -6.91 13.29
CA LEU A 347 13.89 -8.36 13.38
C LEU A 347 13.31 -8.95 12.09
N VAL A 348 14.14 -9.62 11.30
CA VAL A 348 13.80 -10.16 9.99
C VAL A 348 13.70 -11.68 10.09
N THR A 349 12.52 -12.24 9.83
CA THR A 349 12.32 -13.69 9.70
C THR A 349 12.34 -14.05 8.23
N CYS A 350 13.27 -14.92 7.83
CA CYS A 350 13.62 -15.14 6.43
C CYS A 350 13.56 -16.64 6.04
N PRO A 351 12.98 -16.97 4.87
CA PRO A 351 12.97 -18.33 4.36
C PRO A 351 14.33 -18.72 3.73
N PRO A 352 14.65 -20.02 3.66
CA PRO A 352 15.97 -20.49 3.24
C PRO A 352 16.39 -20.02 1.84
N ASP A 353 15.44 -19.92 0.90
CA ASP A 353 15.64 -19.50 -0.49
C ASP A 353 15.97 -18.01 -0.66
N TYR A 354 15.72 -17.19 0.36
CA TYR A 354 16.12 -15.78 0.49
C TYR A 354 17.23 -15.55 1.52
N ALA A 355 17.62 -16.61 2.23
CA ALA A 355 18.75 -16.65 3.16
C ALA A 355 19.94 -17.41 2.56
N TYR A 356 20.28 -18.57 3.11
CA TYR A 356 21.55 -19.25 2.84
C TYR A 356 21.45 -20.45 1.89
N ASP A 357 20.30 -20.75 1.27
CA ASP A 357 20.23 -21.82 0.26
C ASP A 357 20.72 -21.38 -1.12
N LYS A 358 20.75 -20.06 -1.39
CA LYS A 358 21.34 -19.45 -2.60
C LYS A 358 22.57 -18.58 -2.30
N PHE A 359 23.09 -18.65 -1.09
CA PHE A 359 24.21 -17.83 -0.61
C PHE A 359 25.21 -18.70 0.18
N PRO A 360 26.51 -18.34 0.26
CA PRO A 360 27.45 -19.04 1.13
C PRO A 360 26.93 -19.19 2.56
N ARG A 361 26.90 -20.44 3.05
CA ARG A 361 26.27 -20.78 4.33
C ARG A 361 27.27 -20.67 5.49
N PRO A 362 26.94 -19.95 6.58
CA PRO A 362 27.76 -19.91 7.78
C PRO A 362 27.85 -21.27 8.49
N PRO A 363 28.90 -21.52 9.28
CA PRO A 363 28.97 -22.69 10.15
C PRO A 363 27.76 -22.78 11.09
N GLY A 364 27.25 -23.98 11.33
CA GLY A 364 26.12 -24.21 12.24
C GLY A 364 24.73 -23.96 11.64
N VAL A 365 24.63 -23.39 10.44
CA VAL A 365 23.35 -23.24 9.73
C VAL A 365 23.09 -24.50 8.89
N PRO A 366 21.95 -25.22 9.06
CA PRO A 366 21.62 -26.37 8.20
C PRO A 366 21.02 -25.93 6.84
N LYS A 367 21.02 -26.83 5.86
CA LYS A 367 20.32 -26.62 4.58
C LYS A 367 18.80 -26.54 4.81
N GLY A 368 18.12 -25.61 4.14
CA GLY A 368 16.67 -25.43 4.31
C GLY A 368 16.26 -24.73 5.62
N ALA A 369 17.21 -24.16 6.36
CA ALA A 369 16.92 -23.47 7.61
C ALA A 369 16.19 -22.13 7.38
N HIS A 370 15.10 -21.93 8.13
CA HIS A 370 14.59 -20.59 8.40
C HIS A 370 15.50 -19.90 9.40
N VAL A 371 15.79 -18.63 9.13
CA VAL A 371 16.66 -17.81 9.99
C VAL A 371 15.95 -16.55 10.43
N GLN A 372 16.43 -16.00 11.53
CA GLN A 372 16.03 -14.70 12.03
C GLN A 372 17.26 -13.82 12.20
N TRP A 373 17.23 -12.62 11.62
CA TRP A 373 18.27 -11.61 11.81
C TRP A 373 17.74 -10.46 12.64
N GLU A 374 18.43 -10.12 13.72
CA GLU A 374 18.30 -8.80 14.34
C GLU A 374 19.33 -7.88 13.66
N ILE A 375 18.87 -6.88 12.93
CA ILE A 375 19.70 -5.98 12.12
C ILE A 375 19.59 -4.58 12.73
N GLU A 376 20.72 -3.93 12.97
CA GLU A 376 20.83 -2.51 13.27
C GLU A 376 21.47 -1.80 12.06
N LEU A 377 20.75 -0.88 11.43
CA LEU A 377 21.33 -0.01 10.41
C LEU A 377 22.00 1.16 11.12
N LEU A 378 23.32 1.24 11.12
CA LEU A 378 24.03 2.37 11.75
C LEU A 378 23.91 3.63 10.89
N GLY A 379 24.04 3.47 9.58
CA GLY A 379 23.95 4.53 8.60
C GLY A 379 24.31 4.03 7.20
N PHE A 380 24.32 4.95 6.24
CA PHE A 380 24.73 4.65 4.87
C PHE A 380 25.34 5.88 4.20
N GLU A 381 26.16 5.64 3.18
CA GLU A 381 26.67 6.64 2.27
C GLU A 381 26.01 6.44 0.91
N THR A 382 25.50 7.51 0.31
CA THR A 382 24.94 7.46 -1.04
C THR A 382 26.05 7.32 -2.08
N PRO A 383 25.76 6.72 -3.25
CA PRO A 383 26.71 6.73 -4.37
C PRO A 383 27.19 8.14 -4.67
N ARG A 384 28.49 8.26 -5.01
CA ARG A 384 29.09 9.55 -5.38
C ARG A 384 28.44 10.08 -6.65
N ASP A 385 27.92 11.30 -6.58
CA ASP A 385 27.49 12.04 -7.77
C ASP A 385 28.71 12.40 -8.64
N TRP A 386 28.55 12.27 -9.95
CA TRP A 386 29.58 12.58 -10.92
C TRP A 386 29.66 14.07 -11.25
N THR A 387 28.68 14.87 -10.80
CA THR A 387 28.68 16.31 -10.95
C THR A 387 29.97 16.94 -10.40
N GLY A 388 30.67 17.69 -11.24
CA GLY A 388 31.91 18.38 -10.89
C GLY A 388 33.18 17.53 -10.86
N LEU A 389 33.10 16.24 -11.25
CA LEU A 389 34.29 15.42 -11.50
C LEU A 389 34.92 15.76 -12.86
N ASP A 390 36.24 15.68 -12.94
CA ASP A 390 36.96 15.72 -14.21
C ASP A 390 36.77 14.40 -15.00
N PHE A 391 37.05 14.45 -16.32
CA PHE A 391 36.85 13.30 -17.21
C PHE A 391 37.61 12.05 -16.75
N GLN A 392 38.86 12.19 -16.27
CA GLN A 392 39.65 11.05 -15.82
C GLN A 392 39.04 10.41 -14.56
N SER A 393 38.57 11.24 -13.61
CA SER A 393 37.86 10.78 -12.42
C SER A 393 36.55 10.06 -12.76
N ILE A 394 35.78 10.58 -13.73
CA ILE A 394 34.56 9.95 -14.24
C ILE A 394 34.86 8.58 -14.85
N MET A 395 35.88 8.50 -15.71
CA MET A 395 36.26 7.24 -16.37
C MET A 395 36.78 6.20 -15.37
N ASN A 396 37.50 6.61 -14.33
CA ASN A 396 37.92 5.73 -13.25
C ASN A 396 36.72 5.16 -12.47
N GLU A 397 35.71 5.99 -12.17
CA GLU A 397 34.50 5.54 -11.48
C GLU A 397 33.67 4.59 -12.35
N ALA A 398 33.52 4.90 -13.63
CA ALA A 398 32.88 4.03 -14.61
C ALA A 398 33.56 2.65 -14.67
N GLU A 399 34.90 2.61 -14.63
CA GLU A 399 35.68 1.39 -14.61
C GLU A 399 35.48 0.59 -13.31
N ASN A 400 35.42 1.26 -12.15
CA ASN A 400 35.13 0.61 -10.86
C ASN A 400 33.77 -0.10 -10.89
N ILE A 401 32.72 0.61 -11.31
CA ILE A 401 31.35 0.05 -11.41
C ILE A 401 31.32 -1.08 -12.45
N ARG A 402 32.00 -0.92 -13.59
CA ARG A 402 32.12 -1.96 -14.62
C ARG A 402 32.84 -3.20 -14.09
N SER A 403 33.88 -3.03 -13.28
CA SER A 403 34.60 -4.13 -12.63
C SER A 403 33.70 -4.91 -11.67
N THR A 404 32.89 -4.23 -10.87
CA THR A 404 31.82 -4.86 -10.06
C THR A 404 30.84 -5.64 -10.93
N GLY A 405 30.38 -5.05 -12.04
CA GLY A 405 29.54 -5.75 -13.01
C GLY A 405 30.21 -7.02 -13.57
N ASN A 406 31.51 -6.96 -13.90
CA ASN A 406 32.28 -8.11 -14.40
C ASN A 406 32.39 -9.22 -13.35
N ARG A 407 32.58 -8.87 -12.07
CA ARG A 407 32.56 -9.82 -10.96
C ARG A 407 31.21 -10.51 -10.87
N LEU A 408 30.12 -9.75 -10.83
CA LEU A 408 28.74 -10.27 -10.78
C LEU A 408 28.42 -11.17 -11.97
N PHE A 409 28.88 -10.82 -13.17
CA PHE A 409 28.71 -11.64 -14.37
C PHE A 409 29.42 -13.00 -14.23
N LYS A 410 30.64 -13.02 -13.69
CA LYS A 410 31.40 -14.26 -13.43
C LYS A 410 30.72 -15.12 -12.36
N GLU A 411 30.09 -14.50 -11.37
CA GLU A 411 29.30 -15.18 -10.33
C GLU A 411 27.94 -15.70 -10.84
N GLY A 412 27.57 -15.41 -12.11
CA GLY A 412 26.28 -15.80 -12.69
C GLY A 412 25.10 -14.92 -12.26
N LYS A 413 25.35 -13.82 -11.54
CA LYS A 413 24.35 -12.84 -11.10
C LYS A 413 24.06 -11.85 -12.22
N PHE A 414 23.51 -12.34 -13.33
CA PHE A 414 23.39 -11.57 -14.57
C PHE A 414 22.50 -10.34 -14.47
N GLU A 415 21.43 -10.37 -13.67
CA GLU A 415 20.57 -9.19 -13.45
C GLU A 415 21.32 -8.07 -12.72
N LEU A 416 22.05 -8.39 -11.64
CA LEU A 416 22.84 -7.41 -10.91
C LEU A 416 23.98 -6.86 -11.79
N ALA A 417 24.63 -7.72 -12.57
CA ALA A 417 25.66 -7.30 -13.53
C ALA A 417 25.10 -6.31 -14.56
N LYS A 418 23.94 -6.64 -15.16
CA LYS A 418 23.22 -5.78 -16.11
C LYS A 418 22.94 -4.40 -15.48
N ALA A 419 22.37 -4.38 -14.28
CA ALA A 419 22.05 -3.15 -13.57
C ALA A 419 23.28 -2.25 -13.34
N LYS A 420 24.45 -2.83 -13.01
CA LYS A 420 25.70 -2.07 -12.86
C LYS A 420 26.16 -1.46 -14.18
N TYR A 421 26.14 -2.21 -15.28
CA TYR A 421 26.54 -1.66 -16.59
C TYR A 421 25.57 -0.58 -17.11
N GLU A 422 24.26 -0.82 -16.94
CA GLU A 422 23.22 0.15 -17.32
C GLU A 422 23.29 1.43 -16.49
N LYS A 423 23.68 1.34 -15.21
CA LYS A 423 23.94 2.53 -14.39
C LYS A 423 24.99 3.41 -15.05
N VAL A 424 26.16 2.86 -15.39
CA VAL A 424 27.24 3.62 -16.04
C VAL A 424 26.75 4.24 -17.35
N LEU A 425 25.99 3.50 -18.15
CA LEU A 425 25.41 4.02 -19.40
C LEU A 425 24.44 5.19 -19.19
N ARG A 426 23.69 5.22 -18.08
CA ARG A 426 22.81 6.35 -17.74
C ARG A 426 23.63 7.57 -17.36
N GLU A 427 24.63 7.40 -16.48
CA GLU A 427 25.50 8.51 -16.07
C GLU A 427 26.25 9.10 -17.28
N PHE A 428 26.66 8.26 -18.23
CA PHE A 428 27.31 8.67 -19.49
C PHE A 428 26.46 9.63 -20.34
N ASN A 429 25.14 9.69 -20.16
CA ASN A 429 24.32 10.67 -20.89
C ASN A 429 24.60 12.12 -20.48
N HIS A 430 25.23 12.33 -19.32
CA HIS A 430 25.57 13.65 -18.79
C HIS A 430 27.06 13.99 -18.92
N VAL A 431 27.85 13.09 -19.53
CA VAL A 431 29.29 13.28 -19.72
C VAL A 431 29.55 13.83 -21.11
N ASN A 432 30.28 14.95 -21.19
CA ASN A 432 30.70 15.55 -22.45
C ASN A 432 32.23 15.57 -22.54
N PRO A 433 32.85 14.70 -23.36
CA PRO A 433 34.28 14.77 -23.67
C PRO A 433 34.67 16.15 -24.23
N GLN A 434 35.84 16.65 -23.84
CA GLN A 434 36.31 18.00 -24.21
C GLN A 434 37.18 18.01 -25.46
N ASP A 435 37.79 16.88 -25.81
CA ASP A 435 38.64 16.71 -26.99
C ASP A 435 38.41 15.35 -27.68
N ASP A 436 39.08 15.16 -28.81
CA ASP A 436 38.95 13.95 -29.63
C ASP A 436 39.50 12.68 -28.93
N ASP A 437 40.52 12.83 -28.09
CA ASP A 437 41.13 11.72 -27.36
C ASP A 437 40.19 11.24 -26.25
N GLU A 438 39.62 12.15 -25.47
CA GLU A 438 38.55 11.87 -24.51
C GLU A 438 37.32 11.30 -25.22
N GLY A 439 36.94 11.86 -26.37
CA GLY A 439 35.80 11.39 -27.17
C GLY A 439 35.95 9.94 -27.60
N LYS A 440 37.17 9.55 -28.00
CA LYS A 440 37.50 8.17 -28.36
C LYS A 440 37.46 7.23 -27.16
N VAL A 441 38.06 7.62 -26.03
CA VAL A 441 38.06 6.84 -24.79
C VAL A 441 36.62 6.61 -24.28
N PHE A 442 35.82 7.66 -24.29
CA PHE A 442 34.41 7.63 -23.90
C PHE A 442 33.59 6.71 -24.82
N GLY A 443 33.73 6.87 -26.13
CA GLY A 443 33.05 6.03 -27.12
C GLY A 443 33.41 4.54 -27.00
N ASP A 444 34.68 4.22 -26.76
CA ASP A 444 35.15 2.86 -26.56
C ASP A 444 34.60 2.24 -25.27
N ALA A 445 34.59 2.99 -24.17
CA ALA A 445 34.01 2.55 -22.92
C ALA A 445 32.49 2.32 -23.03
N ARG A 446 31.76 3.24 -23.68
CA ARG A 446 30.31 3.13 -23.91
C ARG A 446 29.98 1.89 -24.74
N ASN A 447 30.73 1.64 -25.81
CA ASN A 447 30.57 0.43 -26.62
C ASN A 447 30.84 -0.85 -25.81
N MET A 448 31.88 -0.85 -24.97
CA MET A 448 32.18 -1.98 -24.11
C MET A 448 31.05 -2.29 -23.12
N LEU A 449 30.45 -1.25 -22.52
CA LEU A 449 29.31 -1.40 -21.61
C LEU A 449 28.09 -1.98 -22.33
N HIS A 450 27.73 -1.48 -23.51
CA HIS A 450 26.64 -2.05 -24.31
C HIS A 450 26.89 -3.54 -24.65
N LEU A 451 28.13 -3.92 -25.01
CA LEU A 451 28.47 -5.32 -25.24
C LEU A 451 28.31 -6.18 -23.99
N ASN A 452 28.63 -5.63 -22.82
CA ASN A 452 28.46 -6.31 -21.54
C ASN A 452 26.98 -6.44 -21.15
N VAL A 453 26.16 -5.41 -21.38
CA VAL A 453 24.69 -5.49 -21.23
C VAL A 453 24.10 -6.55 -22.15
N ALA A 454 24.48 -6.56 -23.43
CA ALA A 454 24.07 -7.60 -24.38
C ALA A 454 24.49 -9.01 -23.92
N ALA A 455 25.67 -9.14 -23.29
CA ALA A 455 26.09 -10.39 -22.65
C ALA A 455 25.09 -10.89 -21.60
N CYS A 456 24.68 -9.99 -20.70
CA CYS A 456 23.76 -10.29 -19.62
C CYS A 456 22.39 -10.67 -20.19
N LEU A 457 21.86 -9.88 -21.13
CA LEU A 457 20.57 -10.14 -21.78
C LEU A 457 20.52 -11.50 -22.49
N LEU A 458 21.60 -11.89 -23.17
CA LEU A 458 21.72 -13.24 -23.76
C LEU A 458 21.66 -14.36 -22.72
N LYS A 459 22.29 -14.15 -21.55
CA LYS A 459 22.28 -15.12 -20.45
C LYS A 459 20.92 -15.21 -19.76
N LEU A 460 20.18 -14.11 -19.74
CA LEU A 460 18.81 -14.02 -19.23
C LEU A 460 17.76 -14.51 -20.24
N GLY A 461 18.14 -14.80 -21.48
CA GLY A 461 17.22 -15.22 -22.54
C GLY A 461 16.46 -14.07 -23.22
N GLU A 462 16.77 -12.82 -22.87
CA GLU A 462 16.18 -11.60 -23.45
C GLU A 462 16.84 -11.23 -24.79
N TRP A 463 16.74 -12.13 -25.76
CA TRP A 463 17.46 -12.03 -27.03
C TRP A 463 17.08 -10.79 -27.85
N ARG A 464 15.82 -10.33 -27.83
CA ARG A 464 15.38 -9.11 -28.55
C ARG A 464 16.09 -7.86 -28.04
N LYS A 465 16.09 -7.63 -26.73
CA LYS A 465 16.82 -6.50 -26.12
C LYS A 465 18.32 -6.60 -26.35
N SER A 466 18.87 -7.82 -26.39
CA SER A 466 20.27 -8.01 -26.77
C SER A 466 20.55 -7.57 -28.21
N LEU A 467 19.65 -7.82 -29.17
CA LEU A 467 19.80 -7.36 -30.56
C LEU A 467 19.85 -5.83 -30.62
N GLU A 468 18.88 -5.16 -30.00
CA GLU A 468 18.81 -3.70 -29.92
C GLU A 468 20.09 -3.11 -29.31
N THR A 469 20.57 -3.71 -28.23
CA THR A 469 21.81 -3.27 -27.56
C THR A 469 23.04 -3.47 -28.45
N CYS A 470 23.11 -4.57 -29.19
CA CYS A 470 24.19 -4.80 -30.16
C CYS A 470 24.12 -3.85 -31.36
N ASN A 471 22.92 -3.50 -31.83
CA ASN A 471 22.74 -2.54 -32.93
C ASN A 471 23.33 -1.18 -32.57
N LYS A 472 23.12 -0.68 -31.34
CA LYS A 472 23.75 0.57 -30.88
C LYS A 472 25.28 0.58 -31.04
N VAL A 473 25.93 -0.56 -30.78
CA VAL A 473 27.39 -0.70 -30.95
C VAL A 473 27.78 -0.74 -32.43
N LEU A 474 26.99 -1.42 -33.25
CA LEU A 474 27.27 -1.62 -34.68
C LEU A 474 26.88 -0.41 -35.54
N GLU A 475 25.96 0.43 -35.10
CA GLU A 475 25.68 1.74 -35.69
C GLU A 475 26.89 2.67 -35.54
N ALA A 476 27.52 2.67 -34.35
CA ALA A 476 28.74 3.44 -34.10
C ALA A 476 29.98 2.81 -34.77
N LYS A 477 30.09 1.48 -34.75
CA LYS A 477 31.23 0.72 -35.30
C LYS A 477 30.74 -0.54 -36.05
N PRO A 478 30.36 -0.43 -37.34
CA PRO A 478 29.79 -1.55 -38.11
C PRO A 478 30.69 -2.79 -38.18
N GLY A 479 32.01 -2.61 -38.08
CA GLY A 479 33.00 -3.68 -38.08
C GLY A 479 33.33 -4.27 -36.71
N HIS A 480 32.60 -3.94 -35.65
CA HIS A 480 32.98 -4.39 -34.30
C HIS A 480 32.76 -5.91 -34.13
N ALA A 481 33.83 -6.71 -34.20
CA ALA A 481 33.78 -8.18 -34.20
C ALA A 481 32.95 -8.78 -33.05
N LYS A 482 33.16 -8.34 -31.80
CA LYS A 482 32.36 -8.82 -30.64
C LYS A 482 30.89 -8.38 -30.69
N GLY A 483 30.58 -7.29 -31.39
CA GLY A 483 29.22 -6.79 -31.58
C GLY A 483 28.47 -7.70 -32.55
N LEU A 484 29.09 -7.98 -33.70
CA LEU A 484 28.59 -8.94 -34.69
C LEU A 484 28.40 -10.32 -34.06
N TYR A 485 29.38 -10.80 -33.29
CA TYR A 485 29.28 -12.07 -32.58
C TYR A 485 28.06 -12.13 -31.66
N ARG A 486 27.88 -11.13 -30.79
CA ARG A 486 26.77 -11.13 -29.81
C ARG A 486 25.41 -10.98 -30.50
N ARG A 487 25.31 -10.16 -31.56
CA ARG A 487 24.09 -10.01 -32.35
C ARG A 487 23.73 -11.31 -33.07
N GLY A 488 24.72 -11.97 -33.69
CA GLY A 488 24.54 -13.28 -34.30
C GLY A 488 24.10 -14.35 -33.29
N MET A 489 24.66 -14.33 -32.07
CA MET A 489 24.21 -15.19 -30.97
C MET A 489 22.76 -14.92 -30.55
N ALA A 490 22.34 -13.65 -30.56
CA ALA A 490 20.96 -13.25 -30.23
C ALA A 490 19.97 -13.66 -31.34
N TYR A 491 20.32 -13.46 -32.62
CA TYR A 491 19.53 -13.97 -33.74
C TYR A 491 19.39 -15.50 -33.68
N MET A 492 20.49 -16.21 -33.39
CA MET A 492 20.47 -17.67 -33.21
C MET A 492 19.61 -18.11 -32.01
N ALA A 493 19.48 -17.28 -30.97
CA ALA A 493 18.57 -17.53 -29.86
C ALA A 493 17.10 -17.28 -30.22
N GLY A 494 16.83 -16.27 -31.06
CA GLY A 494 15.51 -15.95 -31.59
C GLY A 494 15.01 -16.87 -32.71
N GLY A 495 15.88 -17.69 -33.31
CA GLY A 495 15.55 -18.58 -34.43
C GLY A 495 15.83 -17.99 -35.82
N GLU A 496 16.37 -16.78 -35.88
CA GLU A 496 16.73 -16.07 -37.12
C GLU A 496 18.09 -16.56 -37.64
N TYR A 497 18.13 -17.80 -38.13
CA TYR A 497 19.39 -18.47 -38.46
C TYR A 497 20.13 -17.83 -39.65
N LYS A 498 19.41 -17.22 -40.59
CA LYS A 498 20.01 -16.53 -41.74
C LYS A 498 20.80 -15.30 -41.29
N ASP A 499 20.20 -14.46 -40.45
CA ASP A 499 20.84 -13.24 -39.94
C ASP A 499 22.00 -13.55 -39.01
N ALA A 500 21.86 -14.59 -38.18
CA ALA A 500 22.97 -15.11 -37.38
C ALA A 500 24.17 -15.53 -38.26
N ARG A 501 23.92 -16.24 -39.35
CA ARG A 501 24.97 -16.66 -40.30
C ARG A 501 25.65 -15.47 -40.95
N ASN A 502 24.87 -14.46 -41.34
CA ASN A 502 25.38 -13.23 -41.95
C ASN A 502 26.33 -12.49 -40.98
N ASP A 503 25.94 -12.35 -39.71
CA ASP A 503 26.78 -11.71 -38.69
C ASP A 503 28.09 -12.47 -38.43
N PHE A 504 28.06 -13.81 -38.33
CA PHE A 504 29.28 -14.59 -38.13
C PHE A 504 30.20 -14.56 -39.36
N ASN A 505 29.65 -14.59 -40.58
CA ASN A 505 30.44 -14.44 -41.80
C ASN A 505 31.04 -13.03 -41.92
N MET A 506 30.30 -12.00 -41.52
CA MET A 506 30.79 -10.62 -41.51
C MET A 506 31.93 -10.46 -40.49
N MET A 507 31.81 -11.07 -39.32
CA MET A 507 32.85 -11.09 -38.29
C MET A 507 34.19 -11.65 -38.83
N ILE A 508 34.15 -12.77 -39.58
CA ILE A 508 35.35 -13.34 -40.24
C ILE A 508 35.97 -12.36 -41.24
N LYS A 509 35.13 -11.65 -42.02
CA LYS A 509 35.60 -10.70 -43.03
C LYS A 509 36.31 -9.50 -42.41
N VAL A 510 35.82 -9.02 -41.28
CA VAL A 510 36.33 -7.79 -40.64
C VAL A 510 37.55 -8.06 -39.78
N ASP A 511 37.59 -9.18 -39.05
CA ASP A 511 38.70 -9.52 -38.16
C ASP A 511 39.07 -11.00 -38.29
N LYS A 512 40.17 -11.28 -38.99
CA LYS A 512 40.69 -12.64 -39.17
C LYS A 512 41.07 -13.32 -37.86
N SER A 513 41.45 -12.56 -36.82
CA SER A 513 41.77 -13.15 -35.51
C SER A 513 40.53 -13.76 -34.83
N SER A 514 39.34 -13.33 -35.26
CA SER A 514 38.05 -13.78 -34.76
C SER A 514 37.48 -15.00 -35.51
N GLU A 515 38.20 -15.51 -36.52
CA GLU A 515 37.74 -16.61 -37.38
C GLU A 515 37.46 -17.90 -36.60
N ALA A 516 38.27 -18.22 -35.58
CA ALA A 516 38.07 -19.39 -34.74
C ALA A 516 36.73 -19.32 -33.98
N ASP A 517 36.43 -18.18 -33.36
CA ASP A 517 35.19 -17.96 -32.60
C ASP A 517 33.97 -17.97 -33.52
N ALA A 518 34.06 -17.31 -34.68
CA ALA A 518 32.99 -17.27 -35.68
C ALA A 518 32.71 -18.67 -36.27
N THR A 519 33.75 -19.45 -36.55
CA THR A 519 33.60 -20.82 -37.07
C THR A 519 32.95 -21.74 -36.03
N ALA A 520 33.33 -21.61 -34.75
CA ALA A 520 32.68 -22.34 -33.66
C ALA A 520 31.19 -21.96 -33.53
N ALA A 521 30.86 -20.67 -33.66
CA ALA A 521 29.48 -20.21 -33.63
C ALA A 521 28.66 -20.70 -34.84
N LEU A 522 29.24 -20.71 -36.05
CA LEU A 522 28.62 -21.27 -37.26
C LEU A 522 28.35 -22.78 -37.14
N LEU A 523 29.26 -23.53 -36.50
CA LEU A 523 29.04 -24.95 -36.21
C LEU A 523 27.85 -25.14 -35.27
N LYS A 524 27.79 -24.34 -34.20
CA LYS A 524 26.67 -24.35 -33.24
C LYS A 524 25.35 -23.94 -33.89
N LEU A 525 25.39 -22.97 -34.80
CA LEU A 525 24.24 -22.53 -35.59
C LEU A 525 23.69 -23.68 -36.44
N LYS A 526 24.57 -24.39 -37.16
CA LYS A 526 24.20 -25.56 -37.98
C LYS A 526 23.55 -26.67 -37.15
N GLN A 527 24.08 -26.94 -35.95
CA GLN A 527 23.48 -27.91 -35.03
C GLN A 527 22.07 -27.49 -34.60
N LYS A 528 21.90 -26.23 -34.17
CA LYS A 528 20.59 -25.69 -33.79
C LYS A 528 19.57 -25.71 -34.94
N GLU A 529 20.00 -25.37 -36.14
CA GLU A 529 19.17 -25.40 -37.35
C GLU A 529 18.69 -26.83 -37.65
N GLN A 530 19.59 -27.82 -37.60
CA GLN A 530 19.24 -29.24 -37.75
C GLN A 530 18.30 -29.76 -36.66
N GLU A 531 18.50 -29.34 -35.40
CA GLU A 531 17.61 -29.67 -34.29
C GLU A 531 16.21 -29.06 -34.49
N ALA A 532 16.13 -27.81 -34.94
CA ALA A 532 14.88 -27.14 -35.24
C ALA A 532 14.15 -27.82 -36.40
N GLU A 533 14.85 -28.14 -37.49
CA GLU A 533 14.30 -28.90 -38.61
C GLU A 533 13.82 -30.29 -38.18
N SER A 534 14.59 -31.01 -37.36
CA SER A 534 14.21 -32.33 -36.85
C SER A 534 12.97 -32.27 -35.97
N LYS A 535 12.87 -31.26 -35.09
CA LYS A 535 11.67 -31.00 -34.27
C LYS A 535 10.47 -30.66 -35.15
N ALA A 536 10.63 -29.79 -36.14
CA ALA A 536 9.58 -29.43 -37.08
C ALA A 536 9.11 -30.65 -37.89
N ARG A 537 10.04 -31.48 -38.39
CA ARG A 537 9.72 -32.74 -39.09
C ARG A 537 8.97 -33.73 -38.20
N LYS A 538 9.36 -33.88 -36.93
CA LYS A 538 8.65 -34.74 -35.95
C LYS A 538 7.25 -34.23 -35.64
N GLN A 539 7.10 -32.92 -35.43
CA GLN A 539 5.79 -32.27 -35.21
C GLN A 539 4.89 -32.44 -36.43
N PHE A 540 5.43 -32.26 -37.64
CA PHE A 540 4.70 -32.45 -38.88
C PHE A 540 4.30 -33.93 -39.08
N LYS A 541 5.20 -34.87 -38.82
CA LYS A 541 4.88 -36.32 -38.90
C LYS A 541 3.78 -36.74 -37.93
N GLY A 542 3.82 -36.27 -36.67
CA GLY A 542 2.77 -36.53 -35.69
C GLY A 542 1.41 -35.90 -36.02
N LEU A 543 1.38 -34.91 -36.93
CA LEU A 543 0.16 -34.30 -37.46
C LEU A 543 -0.48 -35.15 -38.57
N PHE A 544 0.32 -35.92 -39.33
CA PHE A 544 -0.15 -36.80 -40.42
C PHE A 544 -0.47 -38.23 -39.96
N ASP A 545 0.07 -38.67 -38.82
CA ASP A 545 -0.25 -39.97 -38.22
C ASP A 545 -1.63 -40.00 -37.52
N LYS A 546 -2.33 -38.86 -37.41
CA LYS A 546 -3.73 -38.75 -36.96
C LYS A 546 -4.69 -38.91 -38.15
N LYS A 547 -5.67 -39.81 -38.05
CA LYS A 547 -6.64 -40.09 -39.14
C LYS A 547 -7.50 -38.84 -39.45
N PRO A 548 -7.88 -38.61 -40.72
CA PRO A 548 -8.85 -37.56 -41.07
C PRO A 548 -10.19 -37.87 -40.37
N GLY A 549 -10.54 -37.09 -39.34
CA GLY A 549 -11.77 -37.27 -38.56
C GLY A 549 -11.61 -37.27 -37.03
N GLU A 550 -10.39 -37.37 -36.48
CA GLU A 550 -10.11 -37.29 -35.03
C GLU A 550 -9.66 -35.89 -34.57
N ILE A 551 -10.19 -34.83 -35.19
CA ILE A 551 -10.08 -33.47 -34.63
C ILE A 551 -11.36 -33.19 -33.86
N THR A 552 -11.49 -33.81 -32.69
CA THR A 552 -12.47 -33.41 -31.68
C THR A 552 -11.72 -33.12 -30.38
N GLU A 553 -11.85 -31.87 -29.94
CA GLU A 553 -11.57 -31.35 -28.60
C GLU A 553 -10.12 -31.44 -28.08
N VAL A 554 -9.30 -30.46 -28.46
CA VAL A 554 -8.44 -29.82 -27.47
C VAL A 554 -9.24 -28.69 -26.86
N GLY A 555 -9.92 -28.98 -25.76
CA GLY A 555 -10.44 -27.96 -24.86
C GLY A 555 -9.28 -27.14 -24.28
N SER A 556 -9.35 -25.84 -24.52
CA SER A 556 -8.92 -24.75 -23.63
C SER A 556 -7.64 -24.94 -22.81
N GLU A 557 -6.52 -24.42 -23.32
CA GLU A 557 -5.68 -23.49 -22.57
C GLU A 557 -5.27 -22.35 -23.51
N ILE A 558 -6.21 -21.42 -23.73
CA ILE A 558 -5.86 -20.08 -24.17
C ILE A 558 -5.23 -19.42 -22.95
N ARG A 559 -3.90 -19.35 -22.94
CA ARG A 559 -3.18 -18.38 -22.12
C ARG A 559 -3.29 -17.05 -22.87
N GLU A 560 -4.20 -16.20 -22.42
CA GLU A 560 -4.25 -14.79 -22.81
C GLU A 560 -2.94 -14.13 -22.38
N GLU A 561 -2.05 -13.88 -23.34
CA GLU A 561 -1.08 -12.79 -23.25
C GLU A 561 -1.35 -11.85 -24.43
N THR A 562 -2.09 -10.80 -24.09
CA THR A 562 -2.37 -9.62 -24.90
C THR A 562 -1.06 -9.01 -25.41
N ARG A 563 -0.83 -9.11 -26.72
CA ARG A 563 0.06 -8.18 -27.42
C ARG A 563 -0.74 -6.92 -27.73
N THR A 564 -0.45 -5.85 -27.01
CA THR A 564 -0.74 -4.49 -27.47
C THR A 564 0.14 -4.20 -28.68
N ILE A 565 -0.48 -4.07 -29.85
CA ILE A 565 0.09 -3.35 -30.97
C ILE A 565 -0.31 -1.89 -30.75
N GLU A 566 0.68 -1.03 -30.56
CA GLU A 566 0.53 0.42 -30.61
C GLU A 566 0.20 0.79 -32.06
N GLU A 567 -1.02 1.26 -32.31
CA GLU A 567 -1.32 2.09 -33.47
C GLU A 567 -1.07 3.55 -33.07
N VAL A 568 -0.20 4.17 -33.85
CA VAL A 568 0.16 5.58 -33.80
C VAL A 568 -1.02 6.38 -34.34
N ASP A 569 -1.55 7.25 -33.49
CA ASP A 569 -2.46 8.34 -33.85
C ASP A 569 -1.63 9.50 -34.43
N GLU A 570 -1.64 9.66 -35.75
CA GLU A 570 -1.28 10.92 -36.41
C GLU A 570 -2.57 11.61 -36.84
N THR A 571 -2.97 12.59 -36.04
CA THR A 571 -3.92 13.64 -36.41
C THR A 571 -3.32 14.49 -37.54
N LYS A 572 -4.04 14.57 -38.66
CA LYS A 572 -3.95 15.70 -39.59
C LYS A 572 -5.34 16.26 -39.80
N ASP A 573 -5.50 17.47 -39.31
CA ASP A 573 -6.57 18.40 -39.67
C ASP A 573 -6.69 18.51 -41.20
N ASN A 574 -7.91 18.44 -41.71
CA ASN A 574 -8.31 19.37 -42.75
C ASN A 574 -9.84 19.52 -42.81
N ASP A 575 -10.25 20.79 -42.75
CA ASP A 575 -11.59 21.32 -42.93
C ASP A 575 -12.21 20.94 -44.29
N GLY A 576 -13.54 20.94 -44.33
CA GLY A 576 -14.30 20.95 -45.59
C GLY A 576 -15.74 20.49 -45.48
N ASP A 577 -16.58 21.40 -44.98
CA ASP A 577 -17.95 21.72 -45.37
C ASP A 577 -18.84 20.72 -46.17
N ASP A 578 -20.11 20.76 -45.75
CA ASP A 578 -21.34 20.77 -46.54
C ASP A 578 -22.29 19.54 -46.54
N GLU A 579 -23.49 19.91 -46.07
CA GLU A 579 -24.84 19.54 -46.52
C GLU A 579 -25.55 18.29 -45.98
N GLU A 580 -26.44 18.60 -45.02
CA GLU A 580 -27.84 18.19 -44.93
C GLU A 580 -28.33 17.08 -45.87
N THR A 581 -28.89 15.99 -45.30
CA THR A 581 -30.32 15.72 -45.49
C THR A 581 -30.90 14.77 -44.44
N GLN A 582 -32.07 15.22 -43.99
CA GLN A 582 -33.15 14.67 -43.19
C GLN A 582 -33.48 13.15 -43.26
N GLU A 583 -34.16 12.75 -42.16
CA GLU A 583 -35.26 11.76 -42.04
C GLU A 583 -34.88 10.27 -42.25
N GLU A 584 -35.40 9.30 -41.48
CA GLU A 584 -36.64 9.23 -40.72
C GLU A 584 -36.57 8.07 -39.69
N GLU A 585 -37.42 8.16 -38.67
CA GLU A 585 -37.68 7.15 -37.65
C GLU A 585 -38.12 5.81 -38.24
N ASN A 586 -37.80 4.70 -37.56
CA ASN A 586 -38.85 3.74 -37.22
C ASN A 586 -38.49 2.85 -36.02
N THR A 587 -39.35 3.00 -35.02
CA THR A 587 -39.59 2.14 -33.88
C THR A 587 -39.97 0.71 -34.28
N ALA A 588 -39.56 -0.30 -33.50
CA ALA A 588 -40.50 -1.22 -32.86
C ALA A 588 -39.79 -2.30 -32.02
N THR A 589 -40.17 -2.26 -30.75
CA THR A 589 -40.10 -3.28 -29.70
C THR A 589 -40.91 -4.54 -30.00
N VAL A 590 -40.39 -5.74 -29.67
CA VAL A 590 -41.11 -6.96 -29.20
C VAL A 590 -40.06 -7.82 -28.46
N SER A 591 -39.99 -7.83 -27.11
CA SER A 591 -40.55 -8.84 -26.16
C SER A 591 -40.38 -10.30 -26.62
N THR A 592 -40.05 -11.34 -25.85
CA THR A 592 -39.99 -11.61 -24.42
C THR A 592 -39.32 -12.99 -24.27
N GLU A 593 -38.70 -13.23 -23.12
CA GLU A 593 -38.58 -14.53 -22.44
C GLU A 593 -37.83 -15.69 -23.07
N ARG A 594 -36.62 -15.94 -22.54
CA ARG A 594 -36.27 -17.25 -21.95
C ARG A 594 -35.37 -17.07 -20.73
N LYS A 595 -36.00 -16.99 -19.55
CA LYS A 595 -35.33 -17.27 -18.27
C LYS A 595 -35.05 -18.77 -18.19
N ARG A 596 -33.78 -19.17 -18.01
CA ARG A 596 -33.31 -19.84 -16.78
C ARG A 596 -31.91 -20.44 -16.93
N LYS A 597 -31.15 -20.22 -15.85
CA LYS A 597 -29.93 -20.89 -15.38
C LYS A 597 -28.69 -20.58 -16.21
N TRP A 598 -27.76 -19.85 -15.60
CA TRP A 598 -26.32 -20.13 -15.50
C TRP A 598 -25.74 -19.07 -14.55
N SER A 599 -25.91 -19.28 -13.24
CA SER A 599 -25.31 -18.45 -12.20
C SER A 599 -24.96 -19.36 -11.04
N GLU A 600 -23.73 -19.90 -11.03
CA GLU A 600 -23.06 -20.43 -9.83
C GLU A 600 -21.60 -20.90 -10.07
N LYS A 601 -20.90 -20.48 -11.13
CA LYS A 601 -19.48 -20.85 -11.36
C LYS A 601 -18.59 -19.73 -11.90
N ALA A 602 -18.84 -18.47 -11.53
CA ALA A 602 -18.02 -17.32 -11.99
C ALA A 602 -17.48 -16.44 -10.85
N TRP A 603 -17.40 -16.97 -9.63
CA TRP A 603 -16.98 -16.22 -8.43
C TRP A 603 -15.74 -16.80 -7.70
N PRO A 604 -14.75 -17.36 -8.43
CA PRO A 604 -13.37 -17.30 -7.92
C PRO A 604 -12.33 -16.72 -8.91
N ILE A 605 -12.73 -16.28 -10.11
CA ILE A 605 -11.78 -15.84 -11.15
C ILE A 605 -11.63 -14.31 -11.20
N LEU A 606 -12.65 -13.54 -10.80
CA LEU A 606 -12.59 -12.07 -10.81
C LEU A 606 -11.80 -11.44 -9.64
N LYS A 607 -11.52 -12.19 -8.56
CA LYS A 607 -10.79 -11.65 -7.40
C LYS A 607 -9.28 -11.62 -7.64
N ASN A 608 -8.75 -12.52 -8.47
CA ASN A 608 -7.30 -12.57 -8.77
C ASN A 608 -6.88 -11.56 -9.84
N VAL A 609 -7.79 -11.16 -10.74
CA VAL A 609 -7.51 -10.12 -11.76
C VAL A 609 -7.51 -8.71 -11.13
N MET A 610 -8.39 -8.46 -10.15
CA MET A 610 -8.45 -7.17 -9.43
C MET A 610 -7.24 -6.92 -8.51
N VAL A 611 -6.61 -7.97 -7.97
CA VAL A 611 -5.39 -7.83 -7.14
C VAL A 611 -4.15 -7.59 -8.00
N GLN A 612 -4.06 -8.19 -9.19
CA GLN A 612 -2.95 -8.00 -10.12
C GLN A 612 -2.95 -6.57 -10.74
N ILE A 613 -4.13 -6.01 -11.03
CA ILE A 613 -4.30 -4.64 -11.55
C ILE A 613 -4.03 -3.59 -10.44
N GLY A 614 -4.39 -3.88 -9.19
CA GLY A 614 -4.10 -2.99 -8.05
C GLY A 614 -2.61 -2.83 -7.72
N ILE A 615 -1.78 -3.85 -7.98
CA ILE A 615 -0.33 -3.81 -7.72
C ILE A 615 0.42 -3.05 -8.83
N GLN A 616 -0.01 -3.17 -10.10
CA GLN A 616 0.56 -2.37 -11.19
C GLN A 616 0.19 -0.88 -11.08
N LEU A 617 -1.01 -0.55 -10.59
CA LEU A 617 -1.38 0.85 -10.31
C LEU A 617 -0.54 1.47 -9.18
N CYS A 618 -0.19 0.74 -8.11
CA CYS A 618 0.61 1.28 -7.02
C CYS A 618 2.08 1.55 -7.41
N VAL A 619 2.68 0.72 -8.28
CA VAL A 619 4.05 0.94 -8.79
C VAL A 619 4.08 2.08 -9.82
N ALA A 620 3.03 2.23 -10.65
CA ALA A 620 2.89 3.35 -11.57
C ALA A 620 2.57 4.68 -10.85
N LEU A 621 1.74 4.66 -9.79
CA LEU A 621 1.42 5.85 -9.00
C LEU A 621 2.62 6.35 -8.17
N LEU A 622 3.50 5.46 -7.70
CA LEU A 622 4.78 5.84 -7.10
C LEU A 622 5.74 6.48 -8.12
N GLY A 623 5.77 5.99 -9.37
CA GLY A 623 6.56 6.60 -10.45
C GLY A 623 6.04 7.97 -10.91
N VAL A 624 4.72 8.15 -10.98
CA VAL A 624 4.08 9.41 -11.43
C VAL A 624 4.11 10.48 -10.34
N TYR A 625 3.96 10.13 -9.05
CA TYR A 625 4.09 11.10 -7.95
C TYR A 625 5.52 11.62 -7.78
N ILE A 626 6.54 10.81 -8.06
CA ILE A 626 7.95 11.25 -8.03
C ILE A 626 8.26 12.19 -9.20
N PHE A 627 7.64 11.99 -10.38
CA PHE A 627 7.87 12.84 -11.55
C PHE A 627 7.10 14.17 -11.51
N GLN A 628 5.86 14.19 -11.00
CA GLN A 628 5.08 15.43 -10.89
C GLN A 628 5.58 16.38 -9.79
N PHE A 629 6.23 15.87 -8.73
CA PHE A 629 6.77 16.73 -7.67
C PHE A 629 8.13 17.37 -8.02
N VAL A 630 8.91 16.75 -8.90
CA VAL A 630 10.19 17.31 -9.40
C VAL A 630 9.94 18.41 -10.44
N SER A 631 8.88 18.29 -11.25
CA SER A 631 8.54 19.31 -12.25
C SER A 631 7.94 20.61 -11.66
N ALA A 632 7.46 20.59 -10.41
CA ALA A 632 6.88 21.78 -9.74
C ALA A 632 7.90 22.63 -8.97
N ARG A 633 9.20 22.31 -9.05
CA ARG A 633 10.29 23.13 -8.45
C ARG A 633 11.25 23.75 -9.47
N PHE A 634 10.96 23.61 -10.77
CA PHE A 634 11.67 24.30 -11.86
C PHE A 634 10.67 24.95 -12.84
N THR A 635 9.81 25.79 -12.28
CA THR A 635 9.15 26.98 -12.87
C THR A 635 8.73 27.85 -11.69
#